data_AF-D2PFL9-F1
#
_entry.id   AF-D2PFL9-F1
#
_cell.length_a   1.000
_cell.length_b   1.000
_cell.length_c   1.000
_cell.angle_alpha   90.00
_cell.angle_beta   90.00
_cell.angle_gamma   90.00
#
_symmetry.space_group_name_H-M   'P 1'
#
loop_
_entity.id
_entity.type
_entity.pdbx_description
1 polymer ?
#
loop_
_entity_poly.entity_id
_entity_poly.type
_entity_poly.pdbx_seq_one_letter_code
_entity_poly.pdbx_strand_id
1 'polypeptide(L)'
;MPSAVTNLLIIIVTVIIALSAFELYSKFFSVQGLTFLQEENVIGISKIVQVAVSQVSFKGLPPSYNYFNVSYLIWINSPTKYVTVIPFVASPRLNPFYILPSNSQNASIFFSMTNGYIPLNTKFAFDGNVYLPQQTQLIGKINGVYAYNLTSNRSYILSAKVSNGQIIMLWILYYYQGKWYRLDYTYLNPSNAGIGVYVLSGSGNYVGNSKNTNFMPPHQVTSQTGLGFGLWFKLISNATTKTYLLNVTITPTNNKDFSILVWVIGNKLYVGTYDPSSNKYIAQTYLITLYQNNWYFINFSLGSQLQSSQKVNFTIYNLSSQKWLNTTTLGTTTQSNGYISTVKFGSSLKTVAISQAYFVTLKNNQGLPNFYNVSSTMLKNGPLYNNTYNYNWTIVNSNNLYAIGYWYFVYPSYPPPPTIPGILWYWPNGNGKTNYPQIYYIPEQGYNTYVLI
;
A
#
# COMPACT_ATOMS: atom_id res chain seq x y z
N MET A 1 -49.07 -73.75 28.85
CA MET A 1 -49.41 -72.41 28.33
C MET A 1 -48.88 -71.39 29.35
N PRO A 2 -48.03 -70.43 28.96
CA PRO A 2 -47.68 -69.33 29.87
C PRO A 2 -48.96 -68.63 30.31
N SER A 3 -49.09 -68.32 31.60
CA SER A 3 -50.30 -67.65 32.11
C SER A 3 -50.44 -66.28 31.45
N ALA A 4 -51.67 -65.81 31.22
CA ALA A 4 -51.93 -64.47 30.67
C ALA A 4 -51.20 -63.36 31.45
N VAL A 5 -50.98 -63.59 32.76
CA VAL A 5 -50.21 -62.72 33.66
C VAL A 5 -48.73 -62.64 33.26
N THR A 6 -48.11 -63.76 32.89
CA THR A 6 -46.72 -63.80 32.44
C THR A 6 -46.52 -63.04 31.13
N ASN A 7 -47.44 -63.19 30.17
CA ASN A 7 -47.39 -62.44 28.91
C ASN A 7 -47.61 -60.94 29.13
N LEU A 8 -48.53 -60.55 30.03
CA LEU A 8 -48.76 -59.15 30.38
C LEU A 8 -47.51 -58.51 31.02
N LEU A 9 -46.83 -59.22 31.93
CA LEU A 9 -45.59 -58.77 32.54
C LEU A 9 -44.48 -58.57 31.51
N ILE A 10 -44.32 -59.50 30.56
CA ILE A 10 -43.33 -59.38 29.48
C ILE A 10 -43.63 -58.16 28.60
N ILE A 11 -44.89 -57.91 28.26
CA ILE A 11 -45.29 -56.72 27.48
C ILE A 11 -44.94 -55.44 28.24
N ILE A 12 -45.30 -55.35 29.53
CA ILE A 12 -44.99 -54.18 30.37
C ILE A 12 -43.48 -53.93 30.44
N VAL A 13 -42.69 -54.97 30.71
CA VAL A 13 -41.22 -54.87 30.77
C VAL A 13 -40.64 -54.41 29.42
N THR A 14 -41.14 -54.95 28.32
CA THR A 14 -40.69 -54.58 26.96
C THR A 14 -41.01 -53.11 26.65
N VAL A 15 -42.19 -52.63 27.03
CA VAL A 15 -42.59 -51.22 26.86
C VAL A 15 -41.72 -50.29 27.70
N ILE A 16 -41.41 -50.65 28.95
CA ILE A 16 -40.53 -49.85 29.81
C ILE A 16 -39.13 -49.76 29.22
N ILE A 17 -38.55 -50.88 28.77
CA ILE A 17 -37.22 -50.90 28.14
C ILE A 17 -37.20 -50.05 26.87
N ALA A 18 -38.24 -50.14 26.02
CA ALA A 18 -38.35 -49.35 24.80
C ALA A 18 -38.43 -47.83 25.09
N LEU A 19 -39.20 -47.42 26.10
CA LEU A 19 -39.31 -46.02 26.51
C LEU A 19 -37.99 -45.50 27.10
N SER A 20 -37.30 -46.28 27.92
CA SER A 20 -35.98 -45.90 28.45
C SER A 20 -34.92 -45.77 27.35
N ALA A 21 -34.92 -46.69 26.37
CA ALA A 21 -34.05 -46.60 25.22
C ALA A 21 -34.36 -45.35 24.38
N PHE A 22 -35.65 -45.06 24.14
CA PHE A 22 -36.07 -43.86 23.43
C PHE A 22 -35.62 -42.57 24.13
N GLU A 23 -35.73 -42.48 25.45
CA GLU A 23 -35.25 -41.33 26.22
C GLU A 23 -33.73 -41.15 26.10
N LEU A 24 -32.97 -42.24 26.20
CA LEU A 24 -31.51 -42.22 26.03
C LEU A 24 -31.12 -41.75 24.63
N TYR A 25 -31.75 -42.29 23.59
CA TYR A 25 -31.50 -41.87 22.21
C TYR A 25 -31.93 -40.41 21.99
N SER A 26 -33.08 -39.98 22.52
CA SER A 26 -33.54 -38.59 22.38
C SER A 26 -32.60 -37.59 23.06
N LYS A 27 -32.05 -37.92 24.23
CA LYS A 27 -31.02 -37.09 24.90
C LYS A 27 -29.70 -37.09 24.13
N PHE A 28 -29.31 -38.23 23.55
CA PHE A 28 -28.11 -38.32 22.73
C PHE A 28 -28.23 -37.47 21.45
N PHE A 29 -29.35 -37.59 20.72
CA PHE A 29 -29.59 -36.84 19.50
C PHE A 29 -29.78 -35.34 19.73
N SER A 30 -30.35 -34.92 20.87
CA SER A 30 -30.49 -33.49 21.18
C SER A 30 -29.13 -32.82 21.42
N VAL A 31 -28.19 -33.51 22.07
CA VAL A 31 -26.82 -33.01 22.26
C VAL A 31 -26.05 -32.99 20.93
N GLN A 32 -26.12 -34.05 20.13
CA GLN A 32 -25.45 -34.14 18.84
C GLN A 32 -26.02 -33.13 17.81
N GLY A 33 -27.34 -32.91 17.81
CA GLY A 33 -27.99 -31.94 16.94
C GLY A 33 -27.54 -30.50 17.21
N LEU A 34 -27.34 -30.14 18.48
CA LEU A 34 -26.79 -28.84 18.86
C LEU A 34 -25.33 -28.69 18.38
N THR A 35 -24.49 -29.70 18.59
CA THR A 35 -23.09 -29.67 18.13
C THR A 35 -23.00 -29.58 16.60
N PHE A 36 -23.84 -30.32 15.88
CA PHE A 36 -23.89 -30.26 14.41
C PHE A 36 -24.31 -28.87 13.89
N LEU A 37 -25.38 -28.28 14.44
CA LEU A 37 -25.83 -26.93 14.07
C LEU A 37 -24.77 -25.86 14.39
N GLN A 38 -24.01 -26.04 15.48
CA GLN A 38 -22.90 -25.15 15.82
C GLN A 38 -21.78 -25.23 14.79
N GLU A 39 -21.38 -26.44 14.38
CA GLU A 39 -20.37 -26.64 13.34
C GLU A 39 -20.84 -26.08 12.00
N GLU A 40 -22.09 -26.33 11.58
CA GLU A 40 -22.64 -25.78 10.34
C GLU A 40 -22.65 -24.25 10.32
N ASN A 41 -22.96 -23.61 11.45
CA ASN A 41 -22.93 -22.14 11.54
C ASN A 41 -21.51 -21.59 11.40
N VAL A 42 -20.54 -22.13 12.13
CA VAL A 42 -19.14 -21.67 12.05
C VAL A 42 -18.54 -21.97 10.67
N ILE A 43 -18.86 -23.13 10.06
CA ILE A 43 -18.48 -23.48 8.69
C ILE A 43 -19.12 -22.51 7.69
N GLY A 44 -20.41 -22.19 7.87
CA GLY A 44 -21.14 -21.23 7.04
C GLY A 44 -20.48 -19.85 7.06
N ILE A 45 -20.12 -19.35 8.25
CA ILE A 45 -19.39 -18.08 8.40
C ILE A 45 -18.02 -18.18 7.72
N SER A 46 -17.24 -19.25 7.96
CA SER A 46 -15.92 -19.46 7.36
C SER A 46 -15.93 -19.38 5.83
N LYS A 47 -16.98 -19.89 5.17
CA LYS A 47 -17.13 -19.82 3.71
C LYS A 47 -17.41 -18.42 3.16
N ILE A 48 -17.86 -17.49 4.00
CA ILE A 48 -18.27 -16.13 3.60
C ILE A 48 -17.20 -15.10 4.00
N VAL A 49 -16.34 -15.41 4.96
CA VAL A 49 -15.24 -14.52 5.33
C VAL A 49 -14.27 -14.36 4.15
N GLN A 50 -13.94 -13.11 3.85
CA GLN A 50 -13.00 -12.75 2.80
C GLN A 50 -11.94 -11.83 3.38
N VAL A 51 -10.68 -12.13 3.08
CA VAL A 51 -9.56 -11.23 3.36
C VAL A 51 -8.85 -10.92 2.08
N ALA A 52 -8.79 -9.63 1.78
CA ALA A 52 -7.97 -9.10 0.73
C ALA A 52 -6.77 -8.39 1.35
N VAL A 53 -5.60 -8.60 0.77
CA VAL A 53 -4.38 -7.94 1.21
C VAL A 53 -3.70 -7.30 0.02
N SER A 54 -3.36 -6.02 0.18
CA SER A 54 -2.55 -5.29 -0.78
C SER A 54 -1.13 -5.88 -0.87
N GLN A 55 -0.36 -5.38 -1.83
CA GLN A 55 1.07 -5.60 -1.81
C GLN A 55 1.73 -4.83 -0.67
N VAL A 56 3.03 -5.03 -0.52
CA VAL A 56 3.85 -4.28 0.44
C VAL A 56 3.66 -2.77 0.22
N SER A 57 2.96 -2.12 1.14
CA SER A 57 2.67 -0.68 1.13
C SER A 57 3.73 0.14 1.87
N PHE A 58 4.58 -0.52 2.63
CA PHE A 58 5.80 0.08 3.17
C PHE A 58 6.89 -0.97 3.24
N LYS A 59 8.11 -0.62 2.86
CA LYS A 59 9.33 -1.40 3.15
C LYS A 59 10.44 -0.46 3.58
N GLY A 60 10.61 -0.33 4.90
CA GLY A 60 11.70 0.44 5.50
C GLY A 60 12.84 -0.47 5.92
N LEU A 61 14.05 -0.20 5.43
CA LEU A 61 15.27 -0.82 5.94
C LEU A 61 15.74 -0.02 7.18
N PRO A 62 15.68 -0.56 8.41
CA PRO A 62 16.44 -0.02 9.53
C PRO A 62 17.95 -0.15 9.23
N PRO A 63 18.84 0.44 10.05
CA PRO A 63 20.29 0.48 9.79
C PRO A 63 21.02 -0.87 9.61
N SER A 64 20.32 -2.02 9.66
CA SER A 64 20.86 -3.33 9.28
C SER A 64 19.93 -4.04 8.29
N TYR A 65 20.49 -4.66 7.25
CA TYR A 65 19.76 -5.50 6.29
C TYR A 65 19.19 -6.80 6.88
N ASN A 66 19.43 -7.09 8.16
CA ASN A 66 18.99 -8.33 8.82
C ASN A 66 17.49 -8.35 9.09
N TYR A 67 16.91 -7.18 9.40
CA TYR A 67 15.50 -7.01 9.69
C TYR A 67 14.98 -5.80 8.93
N PHE A 68 13.71 -5.81 8.55
CA PHE A 68 13.06 -4.66 7.91
C PHE A 68 11.60 -4.56 8.33
N ASN A 69 11.09 -3.33 8.35
CA ASN A 69 9.69 -3.07 8.66
C ASN A 69 8.91 -3.10 7.36
N VAL A 70 7.82 -3.87 7.35
CA VAL A 70 6.85 -3.86 6.26
C VAL A 70 5.48 -3.49 6.74
N SER A 71 4.71 -2.85 5.87
CA SER A 71 3.29 -2.64 6.08
C SER A 71 2.50 -3.12 4.87
N TYR A 72 1.27 -3.55 5.14
CA TYR A 72 0.27 -3.93 4.17
C TYR A 72 -1.06 -3.33 4.58
N LEU A 73 -1.82 -2.89 3.59
CA LEU A 73 -3.24 -2.65 3.77
C LEU A 73 -4.01 -3.97 3.67
N ILE A 74 -4.81 -4.26 4.69
CA ILE A 74 -5.72 -5.41 4.74
C ILE A 74 -7.16 -4.91 4.73
N TRP A 75 -8.05 -5.63 4.04
CA TRP A 75 -9.50 -5.46 4.13
C TRP A 75 -10.12 -6.80 4.50
N ILE A 76 -10.99 -6.79 5.51
CA ILE A 76 -11.64 -7.99 6.00
C ILE A 76 -13.14 -7.81 5.91
N ASN A 77 -13.80 -8.74 5.23
CA ASN A 77 -15.24 -8.84 5.16
C ASN A 77 -15.70 -10.12 5.81
N SER A 78 -16.73 -10.01 6.64
CA SER A 78 -17.32 -11.09 7.42
C SER A 78 -18.82 -10.82 7.57
N PRO A 79 -19.66 -11.87 7.58
CA PRO A 79 -21.08 -11.71 7.91
C PRO A 79 -21.30 -11.28 9.37
N THR A 80 -20.27 -11.35 10.22
CA THR A 80 -20.30 -10.86 11.61
C THR A 80 -19.81 -9.41 11.70
N LYS A 81 -20.37 -8.63 12.64
CA LYS A 81 -19.94 -7.23 12.87
C LYS A 81 -18.47 -7.11 13.25
N TYR A 82 -17.97 -8.09 14.01
CA TYR A 82 -16.59 -8.13 14.47
C TYR A 82 -15.95 -9.48 14.14
N VAL A 83 -14.66 -9.45 13.83
CA VAL A 83 -13.79 -10.61 13.73
C VAL A 83 -12.55 -10.36 14.55
N THR A 84 -12.02 -11.41 15.16
CA THR A 84 -10.76 -11.33 15.91
C THR A 84 -9.64 -11.77 14.98
N VAL A 85 -8.53 -11.06 14.97
CA VAL A 85 -7.37 -11.47 14.18
C VAL A 85 -6.11 -11.57 15.01
N ILE A 86 -5.24 -12.49 14.64
CA ILE A 86 -3.91 -12.67 15.23
C ILE A 86 -2.87 -12.56 14.11
N PRO A 87 -2.18 -11.41 14.00
CA PRO A 87 -1.05 -11.25 13.09
C PRO A 87 0.25 -11.73 13.75
N PHE A 88 1.07 -12.48 13.04
CA PHE A 88 2.38 -12.90 13.54
C PHE A 88 3.37 -13.20 12.40
N VAL A 89 4.66 -13.13 12.72
CA VAL A 89 5.74 -13.43 11.77
C VAL A 89 6.17 -14.88 11.98
N ALA A 90 6.38 -15.60 10.87
CA ALA A 90 6.82 -16.99 10.90
C ALA A 90 7.80 -17.30 9.77
N SER A 91 8.56 -18.37 9.92
CA SER A 91 9.29 -18.97 8.80
C SER A 91 8.31 -19.78 7.95
N PRO A 92 8.35 -19.65 6.61
CA PRO A 92 7.47 -20.40 5.73
C PRO A 92 7.67 -21.91 5.92
N ARG A 93 6.57 -22.65 5.89
CA ARG A 93 6.54 -24.12 5.90
C ARG A 93 5.83 -24.61 4.64
N LEU A 94 6.09 -25.86 4.26
CA LEU A 94 5.41 -26.52 3.13
C LEU A 94 3.89 -26.40 3.21
N ASN A 95 3.33 -26.52 4.42
CA ASN A 95 1.91 -26.29 4.66
C ASN A 95 1.70 -25.11 5.64
N PRO A 96 1.26 -23.94 5.15
CA PRO A 96 1.04 -22.76 5.98
C PRO A 96 -0.13 -22.94 6.97
N PHE A 97 -1.02 -23.91 6.73
CA PHE A 97 -2.17 -24.23 7.57
C PHE A 97 -1.79 -24.55 9.03
N TYR A 98 -0.63 -25.18 9.26
CA TYR A 98 -0.19 -25.60 10.59
C TYR A 98 0.79 -24.64 11.26
N ILE A 99 1.01 -23.45 10.69
CA ILE A 99 1.89 -22.45 11.30
C ILE A 99 1.13 -21.77 12.44
N LEU A 100 1.63 -21.94 13.66
CA LEU A 100 1.08 -21.35 14.87
C LEU A 100 1.78 -20.03 15.22
N PRO A 101 1.08 -19.07 15.86
CA PRO A 101 1.68 -17.88 16.46
C PRO A 101 2.80 -18.24 17.44
N SER A 102 3.94 -17.56 17.33
CA SER A 102 5.02 -17.60 18.33
C SER A 102 4.76 -16.59 19.46
N ASN A 103 5.27 -16.85 20.66
CA ASN A 103 5.14 -15.98 21.83
C ASN A 103 5.79 -14.58 21.67
N SER A 104 6.53 -14.32 20.58
CA SER A 104 7.06 -13.00 20.26
C SER A 104 6.14 -12.26 19.27
N GLN A 105 5.53 -11.15 19.71
CA GLN A 105 4.70 -10.30 18.85
C GLN A 105 5.58 -9.45 17.91
N ASN A 106 5.67 -9.85 16.65
CA ASN A 106 6.45 -9.15 15.62
C ASN A 106 5.59 -8.50 14.53
N ALA A 107 4.27 -8.58 14.65
CA ALA A 107 3.31 -7.93 13.77
C ALA A 107 2.23 -7.22 14.59
N SER A 108 1.60 -6.19 14.05
CA SER A 108 0.60 -5.39 14.74
C SER A 108 -0.33 -4.72 13.75
N ILE A 109 -1.56 -4.43 14.19
CA ILE A 109 -2.58 -3.80 13.35
C ILE A 109 -2.88 -2.40 13.85
N PHE A 110 -3.00 -1.47 12.90
CA PHE A 110 -3.16 -0.05 13.12
C PHE A 110 -4.24 0.55 12.23
N PHE A 111 -4.71 1.75 12.59
CA PHE A 111 -5.36 2.65 11.65
C PHE A 111 -4.31 3.50 10.92
N SER A 112 -4.51 3.72 9.62
CA SER A 112 -3.74 4.69 8.87
C SER A 112 -4.31 6.09 9.10
N MET A 113 -3.46 7.04 9.49
CA MET A 113 -3.81 8.45 9.65
C MET A 113 -2.72 9.32 9.01
N THR A 114 -3.02 10.58 8.74
CA THR A 114 -2.09 11.54 8.13
C THR A 114 -0.80 11.75 8.94
N ASN A 115 -0.87 11.54 10.25
CA ASN A 115 0.24 11.79 11.18
C ASN A 115 0.93 10.49 11.64
N GLY A 116 0.56 9.35 11.06
CA GLY A 116 1.13 8.05 11.41
C GLY A 116 0.12 6.94 11.57
N TYR A 117 0.60 5.83 12.10
CA TYR A 117 -0.22 4.68 12.42
C TYR A 117 -0.66 4.77 13.88
N ILE A 118 -1.98 4.74 14.10
CA ILE A 118 -2.55 4.75 15.45
C ILE A 118 -2.82 3.30 15.86
N PRO A 119 -2.30 2.83 17.01
CA PRO A 119 -2.61 1.51 17.53
C PRO A 119 -4.11 1.31 17.72
N LEU A 120 -4.58 0.08 17.47
CA LEU A 120 -5.95 -0.28 17.78
C LEU A 120 -6.16 -0.44 19.29
N ASN A 121 -7.12 0.28 19.85
CA ASN A 121 -7.55 0.11 21.25
C ASN A 121 -8.24 -1.24 21.52
N THR A 122 -8.55 -1.99 20.46
CA THR A 122 -9.15 -3.34 20.52
C THR A 122 -8.11 -4.46 20.66
N LYS A 123 -6.84 -4.10 20.93
CA LYS A 123 -5.76 -5.03 21.20
C LYS A 123 -5.96 -5.68 22.58
N PHE A 124 -5.86 -7.00 22.67
CA PHE A 124 -5.90 -7.74 23.92
C PHE A 124 -4.95 -8.95 23.89
N ALA A 125 -4.48 -9.38 25.07
CA ALA A 125 -3.69 -10.60 25.18
C ALA A 125 -4.58 -11.83 24.93
N PHE A 126 -4.14 -12.74 24.08
CA PHE A 126 -4.85 -13.95 23.74
C PHE A 126 -4.14 -15.17 24.30
N ASP A 127 -4.85 -15.87 25.19
CA ASP A 127 -4.47 -17.16 25.74
C ASP A 127 -5.66 -18.11 25.62
N GLY A 128 -5.55 -19.16 24.81
CA GLY A 128 -6.68 -20.06 24.59
C GLY A 128 -6.46 -21.17 23.57
N ASN A 129 -7.36 -22.15 23.60
CA ASN A 129 -7.44 -23.22 22.62
C ASN A 129 -8.15 -22.73 21.36
N VAL A 130 -7.56 -22.97 20.20
CA VAL A 130 -8.13 -22.62 18.89
C VAL A 130 -8.48 -23.88 18.12
N TYR A 131 -9.70 -23.96 17.60
CA TYR A 131 -10.26 -25.12 16.92
C TYR A 131 -10.52 -24.83 15.43
N LEU A 132 -10.63 -25.88 14.62
CA LEU A 132 -11.15 -25.80 13.26
C LEU A 132 -12.68 -25.80 13.27
N PRO A 133 -13.32 -25.12 12.31
CA PRO A 133 -14.78 -25.20 12.11
C PRO A 133 -15.25 -26.64 11.84
N GLN A 134 -14.45 -27.41 11.10
CA GLN A 134 -14.76 -28.81 10.77
C GLN A 134 -14.35 -29.72 11.92
N GLN A 135 -15.27 -30.56 12.39
CA GLN A 135 -15.05 -31.60 13.41
C GLN A 135 -14.54 -31.08 14.76
N THR A 136 -14.66 -29.76 15.01
CA THR A 136 -14.16 -29.08 16.22
C THR A 136 -12.72 -29.49 16.62
N GLN A 137 -11.87 -29.80 15.64
CA GLN A 137 -10.52 -30.30 15.88
C GLN A 137 -9.64 -29.22 16.48
N LEU A 138 -8.92 -29.53 17.58
CA LEU A 138 -7.96 -28.60 18.18
C LEU A 138 -6.76 -28.38 17.25
N ILE A 139 -6.52 -27.13 16.85
CA ILE A 139 -5.35 -26.72 16.05
C ILE A 139 -4.14 -26.55 16.97
N GLY A 140 -4.36 -25.95 18.14
CA GLY A 140 -3.31 -25.70 19.11
C GLY A 140 -3.76 -24.80 20.25
N LYS A 141 -2.96 -24.80 21.31
CA LYS A 141 -3.07 -23.86 22.41
C LYS A 141 -2.15 -22.69 22.15
N ILE A 142 -2.73 -21.49 22.04
CA ILE A 142 -2.00 -20.26 21.79
C ILE A 142 -1.83 -19.55 23.12
N ASN A 143 -0.61 -19.11 23.43
CA ASN A 143 -0.36 -18.32 24.63
C ASN A 143 0.56 -17.13 24.33
N GLY A 144 0.35 -16.02 25.03
CA GLY A 144 1.27 -14.88 25.03
C GLY A 144 1.36 -14.11 23.71
N VAL A 145 0.28 -14.07 22.92
CA VAL A 145 0.20 -13.26 21.70
C VAL A 145 -0.89 -12.20 21.81
N TYR A 146 -0.83 -11.18 20.96
CA TYR A 146 -1.87 -10.16 20.90
C TYR A 146 -2.85 -10.43 19.76
N ALA A 147 -4.15 -10.38 20.11
CA ALA A 147 -5.25 -10.41 19.18
C ALA A 147 -5.91 -9.03 19.08
N TYR A 148 -6.62 -8.80 17.97
CA TYR A 148 -7.26 -7.52 17.67
C TYR A 148 -8.70 -7.77 17.22
N ASN A 149 -9.67 -7.11 17.84
CA ASN A 149 -11.05 -7.10 17.33
C ASN A 149 -11.18 -6.05 16.23
N LEU A 150 -11.50 -6.50 15.02
CA LEU A 150 -11.69 -5.66 13.84
C LEU A 150 -13.16 -5.60 13.48
N THR A 151 -13.59 -4.43 13.03
CA THR A 151 -14.92 -4.24 12.44
C THR A 151 -14.89 -4.79 11.01
N SER A 152 -15.91 -5.57 10.66
CA SER A 152 -16.09 -6.07 9.29
C SER A 152 -16.28 -4.94 8.28
N ASN A 153 -15.90 -5.22 7.02
CA ASN A 153 -15.97 -4.32 5.87
C ASN A 153 -15.20 -3.00 6.07
N ARG A 154 -14.02 -3.09 6.67
CA ARG A 154 -13.12 -1.95 6.91
C ARG A 154 -11.67 -2.33 6.63
N SER A 155 -10.88 -1.33 6.25
CA SER A 155 -9.45 -1.50 5.99
C SER A 155 -8.59 -1.16 7.21
N TYR A 156 -7.50 -1.91 7.38
CA TYR A 156 -6.54 -1.78 8.47
C TYR A 156 -5.10 -1.85 7.94
N ILE A 157 -4.13 -1.31 8.67
CA ILE A 157 -2.71 -1.48 8.35
C ILE A 157 -2.15 -2.61 9.19
N LEU A 158 -1.67 -3.65 8.53
CA LEU A 158 -0.86 -4.71 9.13
C LEU A 158 0.61 -4.34 8.96
N SER A 159 1.29 -4.01 10.06
CA SER A 159 2.72 -3.74 10.06
C SER A 159 3.47 -4.83 10.80
N ALA A 160 4.65 -5.22 10.30
CA ALA A 160 5.48 -6.24 10.90
C ALA A 160 6.98 -5.95 10.74
N LYS A 161 7.75 -6.39 11.73
CA LYS A 161 9.21 -6.47 11.66
C LYS A 161 9.59 -7.88 11.23
N VAL A 162 10.19 -8.00 10.05
CA VAL A 162 10.50 -9.29 9.41
C VAL A 162 11.98 -9.39 9.07
N SER A 163 12.49 -10.62 9.02
CA SER A 163 13.82 -10.97 8.49
C SER A 163 13.69 -11.50 7.07
N ASN A 164 14.81 -11.59 6.35
CA ASN A 164 14.79 -12.19 5.00
C ASN A 164 14.26 -13.63 5.03
N GLY A 165 13.33 -13.95 4.12
CA GLY A 165 12.71 -15.27 4.01
C GLY A 165 11.56 -15.53 5.00
N GLN A 166 11.27 -14.63 5.94
CA GLN A 166 10.10 -14.76 6.82
C GLN A 166 8.82 -14.28 6.12
N ILE A 167 7.68 -14.86 6.51
CA ILE A 167 6.35 -14.48 6.07
C ILE A 167 5.55 -13.90 7.25
N ILE A 168 4.48 -13.18 6.95
CA ILE A 168 3.51 -12.72 7.96
C ILE A 168 2.25 -13.54 7.78
N MET A 169 1.82 -14.20 8.84
CA MET A 169 0.56 -14.91 8.90
C MET A 169 -0.50 -14.01 9.54
N LEU A 170 -1.71 -14.04 9.00
CA LEU A 170 -2.88 -13.42 9.61
C LEU A 170 -3.93 -14.50 9.81
N TRP A 171 -4.18 -14.85 11.07
CA TRP A 171 -5.28 -15.75 11.43
C TRP A 171 -6.55 -14.94 11.67
N ILE A 172 -7.68 -15.48 11.22
CA ILE A 172 -9.01 -14.93 11.50
C ILE A 172 -9.72 -15.89 12.44
N LEU A 173 -10.06 -15.38 13.61
CA LEU A 173 -10.74 -16.10 14.66
C LEU A 173 -12.16 -15.57 14.88
N TYR A 174 -13.02 -16.48 15.30
CA TYR A 174 -14.36 -16.17 15.76
C TYR A 174 -14.65 -16.92 17.05
N TYR A 175 -15.12 -16.18 18.06
CA TYR A 175 -15.54 -16.76 19.33
C TYR A 175 -17.01 -17.15 19.24
N TYR A 176 -17.29 -18.44 19.40
CA TYR A 176 -18.64 -18.96 19.36
C TYR A 176 -18.82 -20.02 20.43
N GLN A 177 -19.83 -19.82 21.28
CA GLN A 177 -20.24 -20.76 22.34
C GLN A 177 -19.07 -21.33 23.18
N GLY A 178 -18.20 -20.45 23.69
CA GLY A 178 -17.12 -20.85 24.59
C GLY A 178 -15.82 -21.30 23.91
N LYS A 179 -15.78 -21.37 22.58
CA LYS A 179 -14.61 -21.81 21.81
C LYS A 179 -14.17 -20.76 20.80
N TRP A 180 -12.86 -20.71 20.55
CA TRP A 180 -12.28 -19.93 19.47
C TRP A 180 -12.09 -20.81 18.24
N TYR A 181 -12.67 -20.40 17.11
CA TYR A 181 -12.52 -21.10 15.84
C TYR A 181 -11.66 -20.28 14.89
N ARG A 182 -10.68 -20.92 14.25
CA ARG A 182 -9.96 -20.30 13.13
C ARG A 182 -10.79 -20.46 11.86
N LEU A 183 -11.46 -19.39 11.46
CA LEU A 183 -12.33 -19.38 10.28
C LEU A 183 -11.53 -19.44 8.98
N ASP A 184 -10.41 -18.72 8.93
CA ASP A 184 -9.55 -18.65 7.76
C ASP A 184 -8.15 -18.15 8.17
N TYR A 185 -7.20 -18.21 7.25
CA TYR A 185 -5.89 -17.60 7.38
C TYR A 185 -5.36 -17.14 6.01
N THR A 186 -4.61 -16.05 6.03
CA THR A 186 -3.81 -15.63 4.87
C THR A 186 -2.35 -15.45 5.28
N TYR A 187 -1.46 -15.42 4.29
CA TYR A 187 -0.05 -15.15 4.52
C TYR A 187 0.51 -14.21 3.48
N LEU A 188 1.49 -13.43 3.92
CA LEU A 188 2.13 -12.38 3.14
C LEU A 188 3.62 -12.68 3.08
N ASN A 189 4.18 -12.63 1.87
CA ASN A 189 5.60 -12.83 1.64
C ASN A 189 6.26 -11.48 1.30
N PRO A 190 6.99 -10.86 2.24
CA PRO A 190 7.72 -9.61 2.02
C PRO A 190 8.84 -9.70 0.95
N SER A 191 9.28 -10.92 0.62
CA SER A 191 10.28 -11.19 -0.42
C SER A 191 9.65 -11.41 -1.79
N ASN A 192 8.39 -11.87 -1.83
CA ASN A 192 7.58 -11.96 -3.04
C ASN A 192 6.49 -10.90 -2.95
N ALA A 193 6.89 -9.63 -3.01
CA ALA A 193 5.95 -8.57 -3.35
C ALA A 193 5.39 -8.97 -4.72
N GLY A 194 4.18 -9.55 -4.72
CA GLY A 194 3.64 -10.27 -5.87
C GLY A 194 3.62 -9.41 -7.14
N ILE A 195 3.15 -9.99 -8.24
CA ILE A 195 2.92 -9.23 -9.46
C ILE A 195 1.60 -8.45 -9.27
N GLY A 196 1.70 -7.29 -8.64
CA GLY A 196 0.62 -6.30 -8.53
C GLY A 196 1.02 -5.21 -9.49
N VAL A 197 0.47 -5.35 -10.68
CA VAL A 197 0.74 -4.47 -11.80
C VAL A 197 0.12 -3.11 -11.50
N TYR A 198 0.90 -2.16 -10.96
CA TYR A 198 0.42 -0.81 -10.71
C TYR A 198 0.52 0.07 -11.95
N VAL A 199 -0.29 -0.24 -12.94
CA VAL A 199 -0.44 0.64 -14.10
C VAL A 199 -1.38 1.74 -13.70
N LEU A 200 -0.76 2.87 -13.38
CA LEU A 200 -1.46 4.06 -12.98
C LEU A 200 -1.56 4.99 -14.16
N SER A 201 -2.74 5.06 -14.76
CA SER A 201 -3.13 6.15 -15.65
C SER A 201 -3.90 7.18 -14.84
N GLY A 202 -3.33 8.36 -14.62
CA GLY A 202 -4.04 9.41 -13.88
C GLY A 202 -3.35 10.77 -13.96
N SER A 203 -4.12 11.84 -13.80
CA SER A 203 -3.59 13.20 -13.70
C SER A 203 -3.38 13.57 -12.23
N GLY A 204 -2.24 14.18 -11.90
CA GLY A 204 -1.97 14.68 -10.56
C GLY A 204 -2.72 15.99 -10.31
N ASN A 205 -3.53 16.03 -9.24
CA ASN A 205 -4.06 17.28 -8.69
C ASN A 205 -3.41 17.52 -7.31
N TYR A 206 -3.09 18.78 -7.03
CA TYR A 206 -2.59 19.19 -5.71
C TYR A 206 -3.76 19.41 -4.76
N VAL A 207 -3.85 18.60 -3.72
CA VAL A 207 -4.75 18.87 -2.61
C VAL A 207 -3.93 19.60 -1.56
N GLY A 208 -4.00 20.94 -1.57
CA GLY A 208 -3.66 21.69 -0.37
C GLY A 208 -4.66 21.34 0.73
N ASN A 209 -4.27 21.43 2.00
CA ASN A 209 -5.16 21.23 3.15
C ASN A 209 -6.26 22.33 3.29
N SER A 210 -6.78 22.85 2.19
CA SER A 210 -7.80 23.89 2.20
C SER A 210 -9.16 23.31 1.86
N LYS A 211 -10.05 23.30 2.85
CA LYS A 211 -11.49 23.16 2.63
C LYS A 211 -12.16 24.47 2.18
N ASN A 212 -11.43 25.57 1.97
CA ASN A 212 -11.99 26.87 1.57
C ASN A 212 -10.93 27.81 0.98
N THR A 213 -10.44 27.56 -0.24
CA THR A 213 -9.64 28.60 -0.93
C THR A 213 -9.87 28.59 -2.43
N ASN A 214 -10.61 29.58 -2.90
CA ASN A 214 -10.57 30.12 -4.27
C ASN A 214 -9.20 30.78 -4.58
N PHE A 215 -8.09 30.11 -4.25
CA PHE A 215 -6.75 30.58 -4.57
C PHE A 215 -6.12 29.61 -5.57
N MET A 216 -5.78 30.08 -6.77
CA MET A 216 -4.83 29.39 -7.64
C MET A 216 -3.53 29.18 -6.82
N PRO A 217 -3.14 27.94 -6.49
CA PRO A 217 -1.92 27.70 -5.72
C PRO A 217 -0.72 28.41 -6.38
N PRO A 218 0.22 28.95 -5.61
CA PRO A 218 1.19 29.92 -6.08
C PRO A 218 2.24 29.23 -6.95
N HIS A 219 1.99 29.16 -8.26
CA HIS A 219 2.90 28.52 -9.19
C HIS A 219 3.47 29.50 -10.22
N GLN A 220 2.82 30.62 -10.52
CA GLN A 220 3.39 31.67 -11.35
C GLN A 220 4.23 32.65 -10.52
N VAL A 221 5.47 32.30 -10.19
CA VAL A 221 6.44 33.31 -9.73
C VAL A 221 7.66 33.30 -10.63
N THR A 222 8.00 34.47 -11.16
CA THR A 222 9.15 34.72 -12.05
C THR A 222 10.50 34.33 -11.41
N SER A 223 10.52 34.11 -10.10
CA SER A 223 11.65 33.65 -9.29
C SER A 223 11.79 32.13 -9.19
N GLN A 224 10.84 31.31 -9.67
CA GLN A 224 11.03 29.86 -9.78
C GLN A 224 12.06 29.55 -10.86
N THR A 225 13.29 29.41 -10.39
CA THR A 225 14.48 29.34 -11.24
C THR A 225 15.22 28.00 -11.10
N GLY A 226 14.62 27.05 -10.38
CA GLY A 226 15.06 25.66 -10.32
C GLY A 226 13.90 24.73 -9.99
N LEU A 227 13.77 23.64 -10.75
CA LEU A 227 12.76 22.62 -10.57
C LEU A 227 13.40 21.24 -10.72
N GLY A 228 13.02 20.32 -9.83
CA GLY A 228 13.39 18.91 -9.89
C GLY A 228 12.15 18.05 -9.79
N PHE A 229 12.11 16.96 -10.54
CA PHE A 229 11.03 15.99 -10.52
C PHE A 229 11.60 14.59 -10.70
N GLY A 230 11.19 13.64 -9.87
CA GLY A 230 11.60 12.25 -10.05
C GLY A 230 10.54 11.26 -9.64
N LEU A 231 10.69 10.03 -10.13
CA LEU A 231 9.77 8.93 -9.85
C LEU A 231 10.49 7.58 -9.84
N TRP A 232 9.95 6.67 -9.04
CA TRP A 232 10.31 5.26 -9.04
C TRP A 232 9.35 4.47 -9.93
N PHE A 233 9.91 3.68 -10.86
CA PHE A 233 9.14 2.83 -11.76
C PHE A 233 9.79 1.48 -12.04
N LYS A 234 9.00 0.55 -12.57
CA LYS A 234 9.41 -0.80 -12.96
C LYS A 234 8.73 -1.22 -14.26
N LEU A 235 9.49 -1.81 -15.19
CA LEU A 235 8.92 -2.46 -16.37
C LEU A 235 8.28 -3.80 -15.96
N ILE A 236 6.99 -3.95 -16.22
CA ILE A 236 6.23 -5.19 -15.92
C ILE A 236 6.33 -6.15 -17.09
N SER A 237 6.13 -5.63 -18.30
CA SER A 237 6.18 -6.38 -19.55
C SER A 237 6.67 -5.47 -20.68
N ASN A 238 7.20 -6.07 -21.74
CA ASN A 238 7.65 -5.31 -22.90
C ASN A 238 6.46 -4.58 -23.53
N ALA A 239 6.59 -3.28 -23.75
CA ALA A 239 5.54 -2.46 -24.33
C ALA A 239 5.44 -2.72 -25.85
N THR A 240 4.34 -3.31 -26.30
CA THR A 240 4.09 -3.56 -27.73
C THR A 240 3.90 -2.27 -28.53
N THR A 241 3.40 -1.23 -27.87
CA THR A 241 3.25 0.12 -28.39
C THR A 241 3.89 1.13 -27.44
N LYS A 242 3.93 2.40 -27.86
CA LYS A 242 4.42 3.49 -27.02
C LYS A 242 3.57 3.64 -25.76
N THR A 243 4.17 3.40 -24.60
CA THR A 243 3.55 3.57 -23.28
C THR A 243 4.19 4.76 -22.58
N TYR A 244 3.41 5.80 -22.29
CA TYR A 244 3.88 6.92 -21.47
C TYR A 244 3.98 6.51 -19.99
N LEU A 245 5.06 6.93 -19.34
CA LEU A 245 5.27 6.83 -17.90
C LEU A 245 4.91 8.15 -17.22
N LEU A 246 5.29 9.24 -17.87
CA LEU A 246 5.16 10.58 -17.32
C LEU A 246 4.98 11.59 -18.44
N ASN A 247 4.07 12.53 -18.24
CA ASN A 247 3.98 13.78 -18.99
C ASN A 247 3.81 14.94 -18.00
N VAL A 248 4.84 15.79 -17.91
CA VAL A 248 4.81 17.00 -17.09
C VAL A 248 4.78 18.21 -18.00
N THR A 249 3.71 18.99 -17.96
CA THR A 249 3.64 20.28 -18.65
C THR A 249 4.20 21.36 -17.76
N ILE A 250 5.16 22.10 -18.30
CA ILE A 250 5.79 23.26 -17.68
C ILE A 250 5.27 24.51 -18.38
N THR A 251 4.80 25.47 -17.61
CA THR A 251 4.47 26.82 -18.09
C THR A 251 5.60 27.76 -17.70
N PRO A 252 6.48 28.14 -18.66
CA PRO A 252 7.61 29.02 -18.37
C PRO A 252 7.17 30.47 -18.22
N THR A 253 8.05 31.32 -17.70
CA THR A 253 7.77 32.77 -17.50
C THR A 253 7.47 33.54 -18.80
N ASN A 254 7.81 32.98 -19.96
CA ASN A 254 7.47 33.56 -21.27
C ASN A 254 6.13 33.04 -21.82
N ASN A 255 5.37 32.29 -21.02
CA ASN A 255 4.06 31.70 -21.34
C ASN A 255 4.05 30.77 -22.56
N LYS A 256 5.20 30.19 -22.93
CA LYS A 256 5.28 29.17 -23.98
C LYS A 256 5.44 27.78 -23.36
N ASP A 257 4.32 27.11 -23.14
CA ASP A 257 4.28 25.79 -22.52
C ASP A 257 5.15 24.77 -23.28
N PHE A 258 5.79 23.88 -22.53
CA PHE A 258 6.40 22.68 -23.08
C PHE A 258 6.17 21.50 -22.14
N SER A 259 6.11 20.29 -22.70
CA SER A 259 5.95 19.06 -21.94
C SER A 259 7.26 18.28 -21.86
N ILE A 260 7.54 17.73 -20.69
CA ILE A 260 8.59 16.73 -20.48
C ILE A 260 7.93 15.36 -20.48
N LEU A 261 8.36 14.51 -21.40
CA LEU A 261 7.80 13.19 -21.66
C LEU A 261 8.81 12.10 -21.32
N VAL A 262 8.34 11.06 -20.65
CA VAL A 262 9.07 9.81 -20.44
C VAL A 262 8.19 8.67 -20.93
N TRP A 263 8.70 7.81 -21.80
CA TRP A 263 7.92 6.69 -22.36
C TRP A 263 8.79 5.47 -22.66
N VAL A 264 8.15 4.32 -22.83
CA VAL A 264 8.79 3.05 -23.21
C VAL A 264 8.20 2.51 -24.50
N ILE A 265 9.06 1.91 -25.33
CA ILE A 265 8.69 1.07 -26.49
C ILE A 265 9.53 -0.21 -26.41
N GLY A 266 8.89 -1.37 -26.44
CA GLY A 266 9.54 -2.64 -26.12
C GLY A 266 10.07 -2.63 -24.70
N ASN A 267 11.38 -2.77 -24.54
CA ASN A 267 12.09 -2.59 -23.27
C ASN A 267 12.98 -1.33 -23.25
N LYS A 268 12.84 -0.43 -24.22
CA LYS A 268 13.68 0.77 -24.35
C LYS A 268 12.96 1.97 -23.75
N LEU A 269 13.64 2.67 -22.85
CA LEU A 269 13.20 3.92 -22.25
C LEU A 269 13.67 5.12 -23.07
N TYR A 270 12.76 6.05 -23.30
CA TYR A 270 13.00 7.29 -24.01
C TYR A 270 12.57 8.48 -23.17
N VAL A 271 13.24 9.60 -23.38
CA VAL A 271 12.93 10.89 -22.77
C VAL A 271 12.86 11.96 -23.85
N GLY A 272 12.03 12.98 -23.64
CA GLY A 272 11.88 14.05 -24.61
C GLY A 272 11.24 15.30 -24.05
N THR A 273 11.49 16.41 -24.74
CA THR A 273 10.79 17.68 -24.59
C THR A 273 9.88 17.88 -25.80
N TYR A 274 8.66 18.32 -25.55
CA TYR A 274 7.59 18.40 -26.54
C TYR A 274 6.95 19.77 -26.49
N ASP A 275 6.64 20.34 -27.65
CA ASP A 275 5.90 21.59 -27.78
C ASP A 275 4.41 21.27 -28.07
N PRO A 276 3.52 21.50 -27.08
CA PRO A 276 2.09 21.26 -27.24
C PRO A 276 1.46 22.12 -28.34
N SER A 277 1.98 23.32 -28.59
CA SER A 277 1.40 24.28 -29.54
C SER A 277 1.65 23.87 -31.00
N SER A 278 2.85 23.38 -31.29
CA SER A 278 3.23 22.90 -32.64
C SER A 278 3.04 21.39 -32.82
N ASN A 279 2.62 20.68 -31.77
CA ASN A 279 2.43 19.23 -31.74
C ASN A 279 3.68 18.45 -32.20
N LYS A 280 4.86 18.91 -31.79
CA LYS A 280 6.16 18.37 -32.23
C LYS A 280 7.14 18.19 -31.06
N TYR A 281 8.04 17.22 -31.22
CA TYR A 281 9.19 17.09 -30.33
C TYR A 281 10.17 18.23 -30.55
N ILE A 282 10.57 18.88 -29.47
CA ILE A 282 11.69 19.83 -29.44
C ILE A 282 13.00 19.04 -29.48
N ALA A 283 13.11 18.05 -28.59
CA ALA A 283 14.21 17.11 -28.55
C ALA A 283 13.73 15.78 -27.95
N GLN A 284 14.32 14.66 -28.38
CA GLN A 284 14.08 13.36 -27.77
C GLN A 284 15.31 12.47 -27.92
N THR A 285 15.50 11.55 -27.00
CA THR A 285 16.58 10.57 -27.09
C THR A 285 16.22 9.25 -26.41
N TYR A 286 16.86 8.19 -26.86
CA TYR A 286 16.90 6.92 -26.15
C TYR A 286 17.77 7.08 -24.90
N LEU A 287 17.27 6.63 -23.75
CA LEU A 287 17.99 6.73 -22.48
C LEU A 287 18.68 5.41 -22.12
N ILE A 288 17.93 4.30 -22.05
CA ILE A 288 18.47 2.98 -21.70
C ILE A 288 17.52 1.84 -22.04
N THR A 289 18.05 0.61 -22.05
CA THR A 289 17.27 -0.64 -22.09
C THR A 289 16.99 -1.10 -20.66
N LEU A 290 15.71 -1.34 -20.39
CA LEU A 290 15.19 -1.76 -19.10
C LEU A 290 15.15 -3.29 -19.01
N TYR A 291 15.44 -3.80 -17.83
CA TYR A 291 15.18 -5.19 -17.47
C TYR A 291 13.84 -5.27 -16.76
N GLN A 292 13.05 -6.28 -17.13
CA GLN A 292 11.76 -6.53 -16.49
C GLN A 292 11.96 -6.77 -15.00
N ASN A 293 11.01 -6.31 -14.20
CA ASN A 293 10.96 -6.45 -12.75
C ASN A 293 12.06 -5.74 -11.94
N ASN A 294 12.96 -5.00 -12.58
CA ASN A 294 13.90 -4.11 -11.89
C ASN A 294 13.29 -2.73 -11.62
N TRP A 295 13.62 -2.17 -10.45
CA TRP A 295 13.23 -0.81 -10.07
C TRP A 295 14.26 0.20 -10.56
N TYR A 296 13.75 1.24 -11.22
CA TYR A 296 14.50 2.35 -11.74
C TYR A 296 13.98 3.66 -11.16
N PHE A 297 14.89 4.58 -10.87
CA PHE A 297 14.56 5.94 -10.46
C PHE A 297 14.99 6.89 -11.58
N ILE A 298 14.02 7.55 -12.20
CA ILE A 298 14.27 8.60 -13.19
C ILE A 298 14.02 9.95 -12.55
N ASN A 299 14.94 10.89 -12.77
CA ASN A 299 14.84 12.25 -12.28
C ASN A 299 15.21 13.22 -13.39
N PHE A 300 14.46 14.32 -13.49
CA PHE A 300 14.82 15.45 -14.32
C PHE A 300 14.93 16.74 -13.51
N SER A 301 15.79 17.64 -13.97
CA SER A 301 15.97 18.97 -13.39
C SER A 301 16.09 20.04 -14.47
N LEU A 302 15.55 21.23 -14.19
CA LEU A 302 15.54 22.37 -15.11
C LEU A 302 15.56 23.70 -14.37
N GLY A 303 15.90 24.77 -15.07
CA GLY A 303 15.92 26.14 -14.55
C GLY A 303 17.33 26.71 -14.37
N SER A 304 17.43 28.04 -14.43
CA SER A 304 18.70 28.78 -14.47
C SER A 304 19.59 28.63 -13.23
N GLN A 305 19.06 28.20 -12.09
CA GLN A 305 19.84 27.95 -10.87
C GLN A 305 20.46 26.55 -10.82
N LEU A 306 19.92 25.62 -11.62
CA LEU A 306 20.41 24.23 -11.69
C LEU A 306 21.29 24.02 -12.91
N GLN A 307 20.92 24.65 -14.03
CA GLN A 307 21.65 24.60 -15.29
C GLN A 307 21.29 25.83 -16.14
N SER A 308 21.37 25.71 -17.46
CA SER A 308 20.87 26.72 -18.39
C SER A 308 19.33 26.74 -18.36
N SER A 309 18.75 27.94 -18.50
CA SER A 309 17.31 28.12 -18.70
C SER A 309 16.76 27.48 -19.98
N GLN A 310 17.60 26.87 -20.82
CA GLN A 310 17.19 26.24 -22.08
C GLN A 310 17.41 24.73 -22.08
N LYS A 311 17.64 24.13 -20.90
CA LYS A 311 18.04 22.73 -20.79
C LYS A 311 17.24 21.99 -19.72
N VAL A 312 16.96 20.72 -20.00
CA VAL A 312 16.42 19.74 -19.05
C VAL A 312 17.43 18.61 -18.94
N ASN A 313 17.94 18.38 -17.74
CA ASN A 313 18.83 17.27 -17.46
C ASN A 313 18.03 16.07 -16.98
N PHE A 314 18.30 14.89 -17.53
CA PHE A 314 17.70 13.62 -17.12
C PHE A 314 18.78 12.70 -16.56
N THR A 315 18.44 12.00 -15.50
CA THR A 315 19.29 11.03 -14.82
C THR A 315 18.50 9.78 -14.52
N ILE A 316 19.12 8.60 -14.63
CA ILE A 316 18.48 7.34 -14.28
C ILE A 316 19.38 6.46 -13.42
N TYR A 317 18.79 5.90 -12.37
CA TYR A 317 19.43 5.01 -11.40
C TYR A 317 18.74 3.65 -11.40
N ASN A 318 19.52 2.58 -11.18
CA ASN A 318 19.01 1.23 -10.97
C ASN A 318 19.16 0.82 -9.50
N LEU A 319 18.06 0.40 -8.88
CA LEU A 319 18.08 -0.11 -7.51
C LEU A 319 18.94 -1.37 -7.36
N SER A 320 18.84 -2.31 -8.29
CA SER A 320 19.51 -3.61 -8.21
C SER A 320 21.03 -3.50 -8.28
N SER A 321 21.55 -2.62 -9.14
CA SER A 321 22.99 -2.40 -9.26
C SER A 321 23.51 -1.26 -8.40
N GLN A 322 22.61 -0.53 -7.73
CA GLN A 322 22.89 0.68 -6.96
C GLN A 322 23.74 1.74 -7.69
N LYS A 323 23.54 1.89 -9.00
CA LYS A 323 24.36 2.77 -9.85
C LYS A 323 23.50 3.70 -10.70
N TRP A 324 24.02 4.91 -10.92
CA TRP A 324 23.58 5.78 -12.02
C TRP A 324 24.00 5.12 -13.33
N LEU A 325 23.04 4.97 -14.24
CA LEU A 325 23.25 4.24 -15.49
C LEU A 325 23.53 5.18 -16.64
N ASN A 326 22.83 6.32 -16.69
CA ASN A 326 22.95 7.29 -17.77
C ASN A 326 22.48 8.69 -17.33
N THR A 327 23.05 9.70 -17.97
CA THR A 327 22.68 11.12 -17.84
C THR A 327 22.63 11.73 -19.23
N THR A 328 21.56 12.48 -19.54
CA THR A 328 21.43 13.19 -20.81
C THR A 328 20.82 14.56 -20.60
N THR A 329 21.15 15.52 -21.45
CA THR A 329 20.56 16.86 -21.42
C THR A 329 19.86 17.15 -22.74
N LEU A 330 18.61 17.62 -22.65
CA LEU A 330 17.80 17.99 -23.81
C LEU A 330 17.51 19.49 -23.82
N GLY A 331 17.37 20.07 -25.01
CA GLY A 331 17.01 21.48 -25.19
C GLY A 331 15.52 21.75 -24.94
N THR A 332 15.19 23.00 -24.63
CA THR A 332 13.83 23.54 -24.62
C THR A 332 13.70 24.69 -25.62
N THR A 333 12.48 25.19 -25.84
CA THR A 333 12.20 26.17 -26.90
C THR A 333 12.81 27.56 -26.67
N THR A 334 12.95 28.03 -25.43
CA THR A 334 13.56 29.36 -25.12
C THR A 334 13.84 29.60 -23.63
N GLN A 335 12.98 29.13 -22.73
CA GLN A 335 13.10 29.30 -21.28
C GLN A 335 12.43 28.13 -20.55
N SER A 336 13.02 27.69 -19.44
CA SER A 336 12.53 26.61 -18.59
C SER A 336 12.15 27.09 -17.19
N ASN A 337 12.53 28.30 -16.79
CA ASN A 337 12.09 28.90 -15.54
C ASN A 337 10.57 29.06 -15.56
N GLY A 338 9.89 28.53 -14.55
CA GLY A 338 8.44 28.44 -14.51
C GLY A 338 7.97 27.33 -13.59
N TYR A 339 6.75 26.85 -13.82
CA TYR A 339 6.06 25.93 -12.93
C TYR A 339 5.40 24.76 -13.62
N ILE A 340 5.07 23.74 -12.83
CA ILE A 340 4.31 22.58 -13.30
C ILE A 340 2.83 22.94 -13.35
N SER A 341 2.27 23.03 -14.55
CA SER A 341 0.84 23.26 -14.77
C SER A 341 0.04 21.96 -14.80
N THR A 342 0.63 20.85 -15.24
CA THR A 342 -0.04 19.55 -15.28
C THR A 342 0.97 18.42 -15.11
N VAL A 343 0.57 17.39 -14.36
CA VAL A 343 1.30 16.11 -14.27
C VAL A 343 0.35 15.00 -14.69
N LYS A 344 0.76 14.15 -15.62
CA LYS A 344 0.06 12.91 -15.99
C LYS A 344 0.99 11.73 -15.79
N PHE A 345 0.50 10.72 -15.10
CA PHE A 345 1.20 9.48 -14.82
C PHE A 345 0.65 8.35 -15.69
N GLY A 346 1.57 7.52 -16.16
CA GLY A 346 1.34 6.28 -16.87
C GLY A 346 0.44 6.36 -18.11
N SER A 347 -0.11 5.21 -18.47
CA SER A 347 -1.03 5.01 -19.59
C SER A 347 -2.00 3.88 -19.26
N SER A 348 -3.07 3.70 -20.03
CA SER A 348 -4.01 2.58 -19.84
C SER A 348 -3.38 1.20 -20.07
N LEU A 349 -2.19 1.14 -20.69
CA LEU A 349 -1.49 -0.10 -21.02
C LEU A 349 -0.74 -0.66 -19.81
N LYS A 350 -0.95 -1.95 -19.54
CA LYS A 350 -0.45 -2.62 -18.34
C LYS A 350 1.07 -2.93 -18.30
N THR A 351 1.91 -2.05 -18.84
CA THR A 351 3.32 -2.34 -19.14
C THR A 351 4.31 -1.80 -18.11
N VAL A 352 3.96 -0.74 -17.37
CA VAL A 352 4.87 -0.09 -16.40
C VAL A 352 4.15 0.15 -15.07
N ALA A 353 4.86 -0.08 -13.96
CA ALA A 353 4.41 0.27 -12.63
C ALA A 353 5.15 1.50 -12.09
N ILE A 354 4.46 2.38 -11.37
CA ILE A 354 5.02 3.55 -10.67
C ILE A 354 4.67 3.41 -9.19
N SER A 355 5.63 3.62 -8.29
CA SER A 355 5.40 3.48 -6.84
C SER A 355 5.40 4.82 -6.10
N GLN A 356 6.22 5.77 -6.55
CA GLN A 356 6.27 7.10 -5.95
C GLN A 356 6.71 8.16 -6.96
N ALA A 357 6.31 9.40 -6.74
CA ALA A 357 6.83 10.56 -7.48
C ALA A 357 6.96 11.77 -6.56
N TYR A 358 7.85 12.70 -6.90
CA TYR A 358 7.98 13.97 -6.21
C TYR A 358 8.31 15.09 -7.19
N PHE A 359 8.10 16.32 -6.73
CA PHE A 359 8.77 17.48 -7.29
C PHE A 359 9.25 18.42 -6.18
N VAL A 360 10.21 19.26 -6.50
CA VAL A 360 10.71 20.32 -5.62
C VAL A 360 11.08 21.54 -6.45
N THR A 361 10.78 22.73 -5.92
CA THR A 361 11.05 24.01 -6.58
C THR A 361 11.91 24.90 -5.68
N LEU A 362 12.96 25.49 -6.26
CA LEU A 362 13.90 26.40 -5.62
C LEU A 362 13.39 27.84 -5.60
N LYS A 363 13.61 28.52 -4.48
CA LYS A 363 13.38 29.96 -4.33
C LYS A 363 14.63 30.78 -4.63
N ASN A 364 15.79 30.29 -4.22
CA ASN A 364 17.08 30.94 -4.43
C ASN A 364 18.23 29.92 -4.38
N ASN A 365 19.44 30.34 -4.79
CA ASN A 365 20.64 29.49 -4.80
C ASN A 365 21.03 28.93 -3.42
N GLN A 366 20.68 29.61 -2.32
CA GLN A 366 20.94 29.10 -0.96
C GLN A 366 20.09 27.86 -0.64
N GLY A 367 19.10 27.52 -1.47
CA GLY A 367 18.27 26.33 -1.36
C GLY A 367 18.86 25.07 -1.99
N LEU A 368 19.97 25.17 -2.75
CA LEU A 368 20.54 24.04 -3.49
C LEU A 368 20.81 22.79 -2.62
N PRO A 369 21.39 22.89 -1.41
CA PRO A 369 21.58 21.71 -0.55
C PRO A 369 20.26 21.02 -0.21
N ASN A 370 19.23 21.79 0.14
CA ASN A 370 17.91 21.27 0.48
C ASN A 370 17.21 20.67 -0.75
N PHE A 371 17.35 21.30 -1.91
CA PHE A 371 16.83 20.79 -3.18
C PHE A 371 17.39 19.40 -3.51
N TYR A 372 18.72 19.23 -3.44
CA TYR A 372 19.35 17.92 -3.64
C TYR A 372 19.06 16.94 -2.48
N ASN A 373 18.82 17.42 -1.27
CA ASN A 373 18.43 16.57 -0.15
C ASN A 373 17.09 15.88 -0.42
N VAL A 374 16.11 16.57 -1.01
CA VAL A 374 14.81 15.99 -1.41
C VAL A 374 15.01 14.83 -2.39
N SER A 375 15.77 15.05 -3.47
CA SER A 375 16.01 13.99 -4.47
C SER A 375 16.80 12.82 -3.90
N SER A 376 17.79 13.09 -3.05
CA SER A 376 18.59 12.05 -2.39
C SER A 376 17.78 11.25 -1.38
N THR A 377 16.82 11.87 -0.69
CA THR A 377 15.91 11.20 0.24
C THR A 377 15.04 10.19 -0.51
N MET A 378 14.44 10.61 -1.61
CA MET A 378 13.63 9.75 -2.49
C MET A 378 14.44 8.56 -3.02
N LEU A 379 15.67 8.82 -3.44
CA LEU A 379 16.57 7.79 -3.95
C LEU A 379 16.98 6.78 -2.87
N LYS A 380 17.44 7.25 -1.70
CA LYS A 380 17.96 6.39 -0.62
C LYS A 380 16.88 5.51 0.01
N ASN A 381 15.67 6.05 0.14
CA ASN A 381 14.56 5.35 0.77
C ASN A 381 13.96 4.25 -0.12
N GLY A 382 14.19 4.33 -1.44
CA GLY A 382 13.75 3.32 -2.39
C GLY A 382 12.24 3.41 -2.74
N PRO A 383 11.76 2.51 -3.61
CA PRO A 383 10.45 2.62 -4.24
C PRO A 383 9.25 2.40 -3.30
N LEU A 384 9.42 1.81 -2.12
CA LEU A 384 8.31 1.40 -1.24
C LEU A 384 8.33 2.11 0.13
N TYR A 385 8.96 3.27 0.23
CA TYR A 385 9.03 4.05 1.47
C TYR A 385 8.04 5.23 1.48
N ASN A 386 6.93 5.11 2.22
CA ASN A 386 5.86 6.11 2.31
C ASN A 386 5.96 7.07 3.51
N ASN A 387 7.14 7.24 4.11
CA ASN A 387 7.32 8.19 5.21
C ASN A 387 7.81 9.53 4.68
N THR A 388 6.94 10.55 4.75
CA THR A 388 7.17 11.89 4.23
C THR A 388 7.80 12.84 5.24
N TYR A 389 8.17 12.36 6.44
CA TYR A 389 8.80 13.15 7.50
C TYR A 389 9.99 13.96 6.99
N ASN A 390 10.88 13.34 6.21
CA ASN A 390 12.08 14.02 5.70
C ASN A 390 11.73 15.15 4.72
N TYR A 391 10.67 15.01 3.92
CA TYR A 391 10.20 16.08 3.03
C TYR A 391 9.61 17.24 3.82
N ASN A 392 8.75 16.93 4.79
CA ASN A 392 8.17 17.92 5.71
C ASN A 392 9.28 18.65 6.50
N TRP A 393 10.22 17.92 7.07
CA TRP A 393 11.35 18.48 7.80
C TRP A 393 12.20 19.40 6.91
N THR A 394 12.46 18.99 5.66
CA THR A 394 13.24 19.78 4.71
C THR A 394 12.54 21.10 4.38
N ILE A 395 11.25 21.10 4.05
CA ILE A 395 10.53 22.34 3.71
C ILE A 395 10.33 23.26 4.93
N VAL A 396 10.00 22.71 6.11
CA VAL A 396 9.81 23.48 7.35
C VAL A 396 11.09 24.20 7.79
N ASN A 397 12.24 23.59 7.54
CA ASN A 397 13.55 24.14 7.90
C ASN A 397 14.27 24.81 6.71
N SER A 398 13.62 24.91 5.54
CA SER A 398 14.19 25.56 4.36
C SER A 398 13.38 26.77 3.93
N ASN A 399 13.86 27.95 4.29
CA ASN A 399 13.31 29.23 3.81
C ASN A 399 13.61 29.49 2.31
N ASN A 400 14.27 28.54 1.64
CA ASN A 400 14.87 28.68 0.31
C ASN A 400 14.26 27.73 -0.73
N LEU A 401 13.23 26.96 -0.37
CA LEU A 401 12.41 26.17 -1.28
C LEU A 401 11.01 26.79 -1.36
N TYR A 402 10.40 26.75 -2.55
CA TYR A 402 9.01 27.20 -2.74
C TYR A 402 8.01 26.13 -2.35
N ALA A 403 8.24 24.89 -2.79
CA ALA A 403 7.32 23.79 -2.60
C ALA A 403 8.03 22.45 -2.77
N ILE A 404 7.47 21.44 -2.12
CA ILE A 404 7.71 20.02 -2.36
C ILE A 404 6.35 19.36 -2.58
N GLY A 405 6.18 18.67 -3.70
CA GLY A 405 5.02 17.79 -3.90
C GLY A 405 5.45 16.34 -3.85
N TYR A 406 4.57 15.47 -3.37
CA TYR A 406 4.82 14.05 -3.24
C TYR A 406 3.57 13.22 -3.51
N TRP A 407 3.73 12.15 -4.28
CA TRP A 407 2.72 11.13 -4.54
C TRP A 407 3.25 9.77 -4.10
N TYR A 408 2.39 9.04 -3.40
CA TYR A 408 2.60 7.65 -3.06
C TYR A 408 1.48 6.82 -3.69
N PHE A 409 1.88 5.80 -4.43
CA PHE A 409 0.97 5.05 -5.27
C PHE A 409 0.69 3.68 -4.66
N VAL A 410 -0.47 3.56 -4.00
CA VAL A 410 -1.00 2.27 -3.50
C VAL A 410 -2.28 2.00 -4.28
N TYR A 411 -2.21 1.20 -5.36
CA TYR A 411 -3.36 1.10 -6.25
C TYR A 411 -3.90 -0.30 -6.53
N PRO A 412 -4.92 -0.72 -5.77
CA PRO A 412 -5.47 -2.04 -5.94
C PRO A 412 -6.98 -1.99 -6.27
N SER A 413 -7.37 -1.26 -7.30
CA SER A 413 -8.66 -1.45 -7.99
C SER A 413 -8.49 -1.34 -9.50
N TYR A 414 -9.52 -1.65 -10.28
CA TYR A 414 -9.57 -1.42 -11.71
C TYR A 414 -10.98 -0.94 -12.07
N PRO A 415 -11.15 0.11 -12.89
CA PRO A 415 -10.11 0.88 -13.59
C PRO A 415 -9.43 1.95 -12.72
N PRO A 416 -8.16 2.34 -13.02
CA PRO A 416 -7.43 3.44 -12.38
C PRO A 416 -8.26 4.72 -12.27
N PRO A 417 -8.21 5.45 -11.12
CA PRO A 417 -8.88 6.73 -11.02
C PRO A 417 -8.27 7.71 -12.01
N PRO A 418 -9.10 8.56 -12.66
CA PRO A 418 -8.61 9.52 -13.65
C PRO A 418 -7.71 10.59 -13.03
N THR A 419 -7.78 10.79 -11.71
CA THR A 419 -6.96 11.72 -10.95
C THR A 419 -6.33 11.04 -9.72
N ILE A 420 -5.09 11.41 -9.41
CA ILE A 420 -4.36 10.89 -8.25
C ILE A 420 -3.96 12.06 -7.35
N PRO A 421 -4.49 12.15 -6.11
CA PRO A 421 -4.11 13.22 -5.20
C PRO A 421 -2.70 13.00 -4.66
N GLY A 422 -1.94 14.10 -4.56
CA GLY A 422 -0.65 14.15 -3.88
C GLY A 422 -0.67 15.13 -2.71
N ILE A 423 0.36 15.07 -1.86
CA ILE A 423 0.59 16.10 -0.84
C ILE A 423 1.42 17.21 -1.46
N LEU A 424 1.04 18.45 -1.16
CA LEU A 424 1.83 19.64 -1.48
C LEU A 424 2.20 20.36 -0.18
N TRP A 425 3.49 20.43 0.12
CA TRP A 425 4.02 21.38 1.09
C TRP A 425 4.54 22.60 0.33
N TYR A 426 4.16 23.79 0.77
CA TYR A 426 4.60 25.04 0.17
C TYR A 426 4.95 26.06 1.25
N TRP A 427 5.87 26.97 0.93
CA TRP A 427 6.22 28.07 1.80
C TRP A 427 5.10 29.13 1.78
N PRO A 428 4.41 29.42 2.91
CA PRO A 428 3.41 30.48 2.92
C PRO A 428 4.10 31.84 2.76
N ASN A 429 3.55 32.69 1.89
CA ASN A 429 3.92 34.10 1.84
C ASN A 429 3.41 34.77 3.13
N GLY A 430 4.24 34.85 4.16
CA GLY A 430 3.91 35.51 5.42
C GLY A 430 4.61 34.86 6.62
N ASN A 431 5.07 35.68 7.56
CA ASN A 431 5.79 35.24 8.75
C ASN A 431 4.95 34.26 9.59
N GLY A 432 5.29 32.97 9.55
CA GLY A 432 4.74 31.98 10.47
C GLY A 432 5.09 30.54 10.09
N LYS A 433 5.94 29.90 10.89
CA LYS A 433 6.14 28.43 10.90
C LYS A 433 4.87 27.66 11.33
N THR A 434 3.83 28.37 11.76
CA THR A 434 2.71 27.87 12.55
C THR A 434 1.62 27.13 11.77
N ASN A 435 1.63 27.15 10.43
CA ASN A 435 0.58 26.54 9.61
C ASN A 435 1.06 25.40 8.68
N TYR A 436 2.26 24.85 8.90
CA TYR A 436 2.68 23.68 8.12
C TYR A 436 1.87 22.45 8.54
N PRO A 437 1.16 21.78 7.61
CA PRO A 437 0.49 20.55 7.92
C PRO A 437 1.54 19.47 8.20
N GLN A 438 1.56 18.96 9.45
CA GLN A 438 2.42 17.86 9.88
C GLN A 438 1.91 16.52 9.34
N ILE A 439 1.96 16.36 8.02
CA ILE A 439 1.61 15.10 7.35
C ILE A 439 2.90 14.29 7.16
N TYR A 440 2.98 13.17 7.86
CA TYR A 440 4.14 12.28 7.85
C TYR A 440 3.94 11.04 6.99
N TYR A 441 2.69 10.77 6.59
CA TYR A 441 2.31 9.65 5.75
C TYR A 441 1.16 10.06 4.84
N ILE A 442 1.17 9.60 3.57
CA ILE A 442 -0.06 9.58 2.78
C ILE A 442 -0.93 8.47 3.36
N PRO A 443 -2.14 8.75 3.87
CA PRO A 443 -3.00 7.71 4.41
C PRO A 443 -3.26 6.65 3.35
N GLU A 444 -2.94 5.41 3.70
CA GLU A 444 -3.18 4.24 2.87
C GLU A 444 -4.59 3.70 3.13
N GLN A 445 -5.53 4.56 3.59
CA GLN A 445 -6.95 4.28 3.82
C GLN A 445 -7.78 5.52 3.43
N GLY A 446 -8.93 5.33 2.75
CA GLY A 446 -9.84 6.40 2.34
C GLY A 446 -10.36 6.24 0.90
N TYR A 447 -11.01 7.28 0.36
CA TYR A 447 -11.61 7.28 -0.99
C TYR A 447 -10.65 6.96 -2.14
N ASN A 448 -9.33 6.99 -1.91
CA ASN A 448 -8.29 6.65 -2.90
C ASN A 448 -7.55 5.36 -2.55
N THR A 449 -8.07 4.62 -1.59
CA THR A 449 -7.50 3.38 -1.11
C THR A 449 -8.46 2.27 -1.45
N TYR A 450 -7.98 1.34 -2.25
CA TYR A 450 -8.70 0.14 -2.55
C TYR A 450 -7.95 -1.04 -1.92
N VAL A 451 -8.53 -2.23 -1.96
CA VAL A 451 -7.81 -3.48 -1.83
C VAL A 451 -8.29 -4.35 -3.00
N LEU A 452 -7.37 -4.98 -3.72
CA LEU A 452 -7.69 -5.93 -4.79
C LEU A 452 -8.11 -7.19 -4.04
N ILE A 453 -9.38 -7.52 -4.14
CA ILE A 453 -9.90 -8.85 -3.76
C ILE A 453 -9.49 -9.82 -4.88
#